data_AF-A0A9J6DZZ6-F1
#
_entry.id   AF-A0A9J6DZZ6-F1
#
_cell.length_a   1.000
_cell.length_b   1.000
_cell.length_c   1.000
_cell.angle_alpha   90.00
_cell.angle_beta   90.00
_cell.angle_gamma   90.00
#
_symmetry.space_group_name_H-M   'P 1'
#
loop_
_entity.id
_entity.type
_entity.pdbx_description
1 polymer ?
#
loop_
_entity_poly.entity_id
_entity_poly.type
_entity_poly.pdbx_seq_one_letter_code
_entity_poly.pdbx_strand_id
1 'polypeptide(L)'
;MCYLFNCIPARRVEYARITGSIYPLKFYAVRWIENVRALWRALEVLSYVKTFVELCQNQKKWPTSVSYAMTEKAIRDPQLFAKLSVMFSVTEEWQSFLVQF
;
A
#
# COMPACT_ATOMS: atom_id res chain seq x y z
N MET A 1 -0.10 -0.50 -4.84
CA MET A 1 0.28 0.65 -4.00
C MET A 1 1.68 1.19 -4.33
N CYS A 2 2.78 0.42 -4.25
CA CYS A 2 4.14 0.94 -4.50
C CYS A 2 4.34 1.65 -5.87
N TYR A 3 3.77 1.10 -6.96
CA TYR A 3 3.83 1.70 -8.30
C TYR A 3 3.17 3.09 -8.42
N LEU A 4 2.35 3.49 -7.44
CA LEU A 4 1.74 4.82 -7.41
C LEU A 4 2.81 5.92 -7.26
N PHE A 5 3.81 5.67 -6.42
CA PHE A 5 4.82 6.66 -6.05
C PHE A 5 6.15 6.46 -6.80
N ASN A 6 6.45 5.24 -7.23
CA ASN A 6 7.75 4.92 -7.84
C ASN A 6 7.98 5.61 -9.19
N CYS A 7 6.92 5.78 -9.99
CA CYS A 7 7.04 6.28 -11.37
C CYS A 7 6.76 7.79 -11.51
N ILE A 8 6.27 8.47 -10.47
CA ILE A 8 5.87 9.89 -10.56
C ILE A 8 6.40 10.67 -9.35
N PRO A 9 7.57 11.34 -9.49
CA PRO A 9 8.22 12.08 -8.41
C PRO A 9 7.34 13.13 -7.75
N ALA A 10 6.54 13.87 -8.54
CA ALA A 10 5.63 14.89 -8.03
C ALA A 10 4.61 14.32 -7.02
N ARG A 11 4.06 13.12 -7.30
CA ARG A 11 3.14 12.43 -6.36
C ARG A 11 3.85 11.97 -5.11
N ARG A 12 5.11 11.54 -5.24
CA ARG A 12 5.92 11.10 -4.11
C ARG A 12 6.19 12.26 -3.13
N VAL A 13 6.45 13.45 -3.66
CA VAL A 13 6.63 14.69 -2.88
C VAL A 13 5.30 15.08 -2.20
N GLU A 14 4.20 15.10 -2.95
CA GLU A 14 2.90 15.48 -2.40
C GLU A 14 2.43 14.51 -1.31
N TYR A 15 2.62 13.21 -1.53
CA TYR A 15 2.32 12.20 -0.51
C TYR A 15 3.18 12.36 0.75
N ALA A 16 4.47 12.66 0.59
CA ALA A 16 5.37 12.91 1.72
C ALA A 16 4.93 14.09 2.58
N ARG A 17 4.39 15.14 1.93
CA ARG A 17 3.85 16.33 2.59
C ARG A 17 2.69 16.01 3.52
N ILE A 18 1.90 14.97 3.19
CA ILE A 18 0.69 14.59 3.92
C ILE A 18 1.00 13.55 5.01
N THR A 19 1.92 12.62 4.75
CA THR A 19 1.99 11.34 5.49
C THR A 19 3.35 11.10 6.17
N GLY A 20 4.29 12.03 6.01
CA GLY A 20 5.70 11.75 6.27
C GLY A 20 6.27 10.85 5.17
N SER A 21 7.60 10.70 5.10
CA SER A 21 8.26 9.96 4.02
C SER A 21 8.13 8.42 4.14
N ILE A 22 6.97 7.91 4.57
CA ILE A 22 6.69 6.48 4.79
C ILE A 22 5.90 5.93 3.61
N TYR A 23 6.54 5.12 2.76
CA TYR A 23 5.92 4.63 1.53
C TYR A 23 5.52 3.14 1.60
N PRO A 24 4.52 2.72 0.81
CA PRO A 24 4.24 1.30 0.58
C PRO A 24 5.44 0.59 -0.05
N LEU A 25 5.76 -0.59 0.46
CA LEU A 25 6.80 -1.45 -0.11
C LEU A 25 6.25 -2.25 -1.30
N LYS A 26 7.17 -2.77 -2.11
CA LYS A 26 6.84 -3.64 -3.23
C LYS A 26 6.47 -5.02 -2.69
N PHE A 27 5.30 -5.51 -3.08
CA PHE A 27 4.84 -6.86 -2.81
C PHE A 27 5.09 -7.74 -4.04
N TYR A 28 5.64 -8.93 -3.83
CA TYR A 28 5.95 -9.92 -4.85
C TYR A 28 5.10 -11.18 -4.65
N ALA A 29 4.12 -11.44 -5.52
CA ALA A 29 3.16 -12.54 -5.34
C ALA A 29 3.82 -13.92 -5.13
N VAL A 30 4.93 -14.21 -5.83
CA VAL A 30 5.66 -15.48 -5.72
C VAL A 30 6.41 -15.62 -4.38
N ARG A 31 6.73 -14.50 -3.72
CA ARG A 31 7.50 -14.44 -2.46
C ARG A 31 6.67 -13.91 -1.31
N TRP A 32 5.43 -14.36 -1.22
CA TRP A 32 4.46 -13.84 -0.26
C TRP A 32 4.92 -13.99 1.21
N ILE A 33 5.66 -15.05 1.55
CA ILE A 33 6.31 -15.24 2.87
C ILE A 33 7.39 -14.19 3.15
N GLU A 34 8.25 -13.87 2.18
CA GLU A 34 9.29 -12.84 2.36
C GLU A 34 8.69 -11.42 2.47
N ASN A 35 7.43 -11.26 2.07
CA ASN A 35 6.73 -9.97 2.04
C ASN A 35 6.00 -9.62 3.35
N VAL A 36 6.22 -10.31 4.47
CA VAL A 36 5.61 -9.97 5.76
C VAL A 36 5.81 -8.49 6.10
N ARG A 37 7.03 -7.96 5.89
CA ARG A 37 7.34 -6.53 6.06
C ARG A 37 6.54 -5.64 5.10
N ALA A 38 6.28 -6.08 3.88
CA ALA A 38 5.50 -5.32 2.92
C ALA A 38 4.01 -5.30 3.27
N LEU A 39 3.46 -6.38 3.83
CA LEU A 39 2.10 -6.46 4.34
C LEU A 39 1.92 -5.59 5.58
N TRP A 40 2.84 -5.69 6.55
CA TRP A 40 2.84 -4.82 7.73
C TRP A 40 2.91 -3.35 7.34
N ARG A 41 3.83 -2.99 6.43
CA ARG A 41 3.93 -1.61 5.92
C ARG A 41 2.65 -1.20 5.16
N ALA A 42 2.01 -2.11 4.43
CA ALA A 42 0.76 -1.80 3.73
C ALA A 42 -0.37 -1.47 4.71
N LEU A 43 -0.45 -2.15 5.85
CA LEU A 43 -1.38 -1.84 6.93
C LEU A 43 -1.08 -0.47 7.56
N GLU A 44 0.20 -0.20 7.86
CA GLU A 44 0.66 1.08 8.42
C GLU A 44 0.30 2.28 7.53
N VAL A 45 0.51 2.16 6.21
CA VAL A 45 0.29 3.26 5.26
C VAL A 45 -1.11 3.34 4.68
N LEU A 46 -2.02 2.43 5.07
CA LEU A 46 -3.33 2.34 4.44
C LEU A 46 -4.16 3.62 4.63
N SER A 47 -4.17 4.16 5.85
CA SER A 47 -4.86 5.41 6.20
C SER A 47 -4.27 6.59 5.43
N TYR A 48 -2.95 6.68 5.38
CA TYR A 48 -2.19 7.69 4.64
C TYR A 48 -2.50 7.66 3.14
N VAL A 49 -2.54 6.48 2.53
CA VAL A 49 -2.91 6.32 1.11
C VAL A 49 -4.36 6.70 0.89
N LYS A 50 -5.27 6.37 1.82
CA LYS A 50 -6.68 6.78 1.74
C LYS A 50 -6.81 8.31 1.76
N THR A 51 -6.20 8.99 2.71
CA THR A 51 -6.18 10.46 2.78
C THR A 51 -5.58 11.09 1.51
N PHE A 52 -4.50 10.51 0.97
CA PHE A 52 -3.93 10.99 -0.29
C PHE A 52 -4.89 10.87 -1.46
N VAL A 53 -5.59 9.73 -1.61
CA VAL A 53 -6.59 9.54 -2.68
C VAL A 53 -7.75 10.52 -2.54
N GLU A 54 -8.25 10.73 -1.32
CA GLU A 54 -9.31 11.71 -1.03
C GLU A 54 -8.88 13.15 -1.38
N LEU A 55 -7.64 13.54 -1.04
CA LEU A 55 -7.10 14.84 -1.41
C LEU A 55 -6.95 14.99 -2.92
N CYS A 56 -6.49 13.96 -3.63
CA CYS A 56 -6.40 13.98 -5.09
C CYS A 56 -7.78 14.14 -5.76
N GLN A 57 -8.84 13.56 -5.20
CA GLN A 57 -10.20 13.71 -5.72
C GLN A 57 -10.74 15.15 -5.56
N ASN A 58 -10.31 15.86 -4.51
CA ASN A 58 -10.70 17.25 -4.26
C ASN A 58 -9.93 18.28 -5.12
N GLN A 59 -8.90 17.86 -5.87
CA GLN A 59 -8.12 18.74 -6.72
C GLN A 59 -8.71 18.85 -8.14
N LYS A 60 -8.58 20.04 -8.76
CA LYS A 60 -9.07 20.31 -10.14
C LYS A 60 -8.45 19.40 -11.21
N LYS A 61 -7.25 18.87 -10.99
CA LYS A 61 -6.57 17.92 -11.90
C LYS A 61 -6.29 16.63 -11.16
N TRP A 62 -7.21 15.67 -11.29
CA TRP A 62 -7.09 14.34 -10.71
C TRP A 62 -6.12 13.45 -11.51
N PRO A 63 -5.35 12.57 -10.87
CA PRO A 63 -4.46 11.67 -11.59
C PRO A 63 -5.25 10.60 -12.38
N THR A 64 -5.04 10.48 -13.69
CA THR A 64 -5.73 9.51 -14.55
C THR A 64 -4.93 8.22 -14.80
N SER A 65 -3.73 8.10 -14.21
CA SER A 65 -2.85 6.95 -14.44
C SER A 65 -3.46 5.63 -13.96
N VAL A 66 -3.19 4.53 -14.67
CA VAL A 66 -3.64 3.18 -14.30
C VAL A 66 -3.26 2.79 -12.86
N SER A 67 -2.06 3.16 -12.40
CA SER A 67 -1.61 2.87 -11.02
C SER A 67 -2.41 3.61 -9.95
N TYR A 68 -2.91 4.81 -10.26
CA TYR A 68 -3.83 5.56 -9.40
C TYR A 68 -5.21 4.92 -9.40
N ALA A 69 -5.80 4.65 -10.57
CA ALA A 69 -7.11 4.02 -10.67
C ALA A 69 -7.20 2.68 -9.94
N MET A 70 -6.16 1.84 -10.02
CA MET A 70 -6.07 0.60 -9.26
C MET A 70 -5.99 0.84 -7.75
N THR A 71 -5.25 1.86 -7.32
CA THR A 71 -5.10 2.18 -5.89
C THR A 71 -6.39 2.76 -5.33
N GLU A 72 -7.05 3.66 -6.06
CA GLU A 72 -8.36 4.19 -5.71
C GLU A 72 -9.39 3.06 -5.58
N LYS A 73 -9.48 2.16 -6.57
CA LYS A 73 -10.38 1.01 -6.52
C LYS A 73 -10.12 0.13 -5.29
N ALA A 74 -8.85 -0.10 -4.95
CA ALA A 74 -8.49 -0.87 -3.77
C ALA A 74 -8.90 -0.16 -2.47
N ILE A 75 -8.64 1.15 -2.35
CA ILE A 75 -9.00 1.94 -1.16
C ILE A 75 -10.52 2.02 -0.95
N ARG A 76 -11.30 1.98 -2.03
CA ARG A 76 -12.77 1.93 -1.95
C ARG A 76 -13.31 0.58 -1.48
N ASP A 77 -12.50 -0.49 -1.47
CA ASP A 77 -12.91 -1.78 -0.94
C ASP A 77 -12.92 -1.75 0.60
N PRO A 78 -14.10 -1.81 1.25
CA PRO A 78 -14.19 -1.76 2.71
C PRO A 78 -13.53 -2.98 3.38
N GLN A 79 -13.35 -4.09 2.65
CA GLN A 79 -12.72 -5.30 3.16
C GLN A 79 -11.20 -5.30 2.97
N LEU A 80 -10.61 -4.29 2.34
CA LEU A 80 -9.17 -4.26 2.04
C LEU A 80 -8.32 -4.43 3.31
N PHE A 81 -8.66 -3.73 4.38
CA PHE A 81 -7.97 -3.85 5.66
C PHE A 81 -8.03 -5.29 6.18
N ALA A 82 -9.23 -5.88 6.22
CA ALA A 82 -9.42 -7.26 6.67
C ALA A 82 -8.63 -8.27 5.82
N LYS A 83 -8.64 -8.12 4.49
CA LYS A 83 -7.87 -8.98 3.56
C LYS A 83 -6.37 -8.89 3.82
N LEU A 84 -5.85 -7.68 4.02
CA LEU A 84 -4.43 -7.47 4.34
C LEU A 84 -4.07 -8.05 5.72
N SER A 85 -4.92 -7.88 6.72
CA SER A 85 -4.69 -8.41 8.08
C SER A 85 -4.71 -9.93 8.13
N VAL A 86 -5.65 -10.57 7.43
CA VAL A 86 -5.67 -12.04 7.32
C VAL A 86 -4.41 -12.53 6.62
N MET A 87 -4.03 -11.90 5.51
CA MET A 87 -2.82 -12.28 4.80
C MET A 87 -1.57 -12.09 5.66
N PHE A 88 -1.49 -10.99 6.42
CA PHE A 88 -0.40 -10.73 7.36
C PHE A 88 -0.31 -11.82 8.43
N SER A 89 -1.42 -12.14 9.11
CA SER A 89 -1.48 -13.19 10.14
C SER A 89 -0.98 -14.53 9.63
N VAL A 90 -1.49 -14.97 8.46
CA VAL A 90 -1.03 -16.22 7.84
C VAL A 90 0.47 -16.13 7.50
N THR A 91 0.92 -15.05 6.87
CA THR A 91 2.35 -14.94 6.53
C THR A 91 3.27 -14.89 7.75
N GLU A 92 2.83 -14.29 8.85
CA GLU A 92 3.60 -14.16 10.08
C GLU A 92 3.77 -15.53 10.77
N GLU A 93 2.68 -16.29 10.89
CA GLU A 93 2.71 -17.67 11.40
C GLU A 93 3.67 -18.54 10.59
N TRP A 94 3.55 -18.50 9.26
CA TRP A 94 4.37 -19.32 8.37
C TRP A 94 5.84 -18.87 8.34
N GLN A 95 6.11 -17.57 8.44
CA GLN A 95 7.48 -17.07 8.55
C GLN A 95 8.15 -17.60 9.82
N SER A 96 7.45 -17.61 10.95
CA SER A 96 7.99 -18.15 12.20
C SER A 96 8.37 -19.63 12.09
N PHE A 97 7.59 -20.42 11.36
CA PHE A 97 7.87 -21.83 11.09
C PHE A 97 9.08 -22.01 10.16
N LEU A 98 9.14 -21.24 9.07
CA LEU A 98 10.18 -21.39 8.05
C LEU A 98 11.56 -20.83 8.44
N VAL A 99 11.63 -20.00 9.48
CA VAL A 99 12.91 -19.48 10.02
C VAL A 99 13.52 -20.45 11.04
N GLN A 100 12.75 -21.42 11.55
CA GLN A 100 13.23 -22.39 12.55
C GLN A 100 13.95 -23.62 11.95
N PHE A 101 13.92 -23.80 10.63
CA PHE A 101 14.58 -24.88 9.89
C PHE A 101 15.50 -24.32 8.80
#